data_AF-A0A943WRQ5-F1
#
_entry.id   AF-A0A943WRQ5-F1
#
_cell.length_a   1.000
_cell.length_b   1.000
_cell.length_c   1.000
_cell.angle_alpha   90.00
_cell.angle_beta   90.00
_cell.angle_gamma   90.00
#
_symmetry.space_group_name_H-M   'P 1'
#
loop_
_entity.id
_entity.type
_entity.pdbx_description
1 polymer ?
#
loop_
_entity_poly.entity_id
_entity_poly.type
_entity_poly.pdbx_seq_one_letter_code
_entity_poly.pdbx_strand_id
1 'polypeptide(L)'
;MSGGLDGLREKLAAFLREQGLQAMTDWPVEPRERLDGPVAVVSLRRCQAGPAGFQHYLGERYDREREQWVEVYGQKVQLTFGLDLYAPPQLGEAAMQAALDQLAGACAGAG
;
A
#
# COMPACT_ATOMS: atom_id res chain seq x y z
N MET A 1 -2.36 -16.72 -10.29
CA MET A 1 -3.42 -16.08 -9.45
C MET A 1 -2.75 -15.06 -8.52
N SER A 2 -2.58 -13.81 -8.95
CA SER A 2 -1.97 -12.72 -8.14
C SER A 2 -2.62 -11.34 -8.33
N GLY A 3 -3.52 -11.17 -9.29
CA GLY A 3 -4.01 -9.86 -9.72
C GLY A 3 -4.65 -8.98 -8.64
N GLY A 4 -5.19 -9.58 -7.57
CA GLY A 4 -5.72 -8.82 -6.43
C GLY A 4 -4.65 -8.13 -5.59
N LEU A 5 -3.50 -8.79 -5.37
CA LEU A 5 -2.37 -8.23 -4.62
C LEU A 5 -1.58 -7.23 -5.48
N ASP A 6 -1.45 -7.52 -6.77
CA ASP A 6 -0.84 -6.62 -7.74
C ASP A 6 -1.63 -5.31 -7.85
N GLY A 7 -2.97 -5.39 -7.85
CA GLY A 7 -3.83 -4.21 -7.81
C GLY A 7 -3.71 -3.39 -6.52
N LEU A 8 -3.39 -4.02 -5.38
CA LEU A 8 -3.18 -3.30 -4.12
C LEU A 8 -1.88 -2.50 -4.11
N ARG A 9 -0.79 -3.08 -4.63
CA ARG A 9 0.48 -2.35 -4.81
C ARG A 9 0.27 -1.15 -5.73
N GLU A 10 -0.43 -1.34 -6.83
CA GLU A 10 -0.66 -0.27 -7.81
C GLU A 10 -1.55 0.85 -7.25
N LYS A 11 -2.57 0.52 -6.47
CA LYS A 11 -3.39 1.54 -5.79
C LYS A 11 -2.56 2.41 -4.84
N LEU A 12 -1.66 1.80 -4.06
CA LEU A 12 -0.79 2.56 -3.16
C LEU A 12 0.22 3.41 -3.95
N ALA A 13 0.79 2.88 -5.04
CA ALA A 13 1.66 3.65 -5.91
C ALA A 13 0.92 4.83 -6.57
N ALA A 14 -0.31 4.63 -7.04
CA ALA A 14 -1.15 5.68 -7.60
C ALA A 14 -1.46 6.78 -6.56
N PHE A 15 -1.80 6.39 -5.32
CA PHE A 15 -1.99 7.35 -4.23
C PHE A 15 -0.74 8.21 -3.97
N LEU A 16 0.45 7.60 -3.92
CA LEU A 16 1.70 8.34 -3.75
C LEU A 16 1.96 9.32 -4.92
N ARG A 17 1.60 8.94 -6.16
CA ARG A 17 1.67 9.84 -7.32
C ARG A 17 0.71 11.02 -7.21
N GLU A 18 -0.51 10.80 -6.72
CA GLU A 18 -1.47 11.88 -6.46
C GLU A 18 -0.96 12.86 -5.38
N GLN A 19 -0.18 12.36 -4.42
CA GLN A 19 0.50 13.18 -3.41
C GLN A 19 1.78 13.86 -3.95
N GLY A 20 2.12 13.67 -5.23
CA GLY A 20 3.23 14.33 -5.91
C GLY A 20 4.57 13.59 -5.83
N LEU A 21 4.61 12.34 -5.34
CA LEU A 21 5.82 11.51 -5.39
C LEU A 21 5.90 10.74 -6.72
N GLN A 22 7.09 10.55 -7.26
CA GLN A 22 7.29 9.51 -8.27
C GLN A 22 7.20 8.15 -7.58
N ALA A 23 6.29 7.28 -8.01
CA ALA A 23 6.13 5.95 -7.42
C ALA A 23 5.90 4.84 -8.46
N MET A 24 6.38 3.63 -8.16
CA MET A 24 6.22 2.45 -9.02
C MET A 24 6.11 1.16 -8.19
N THR A 25 5.52 0.12 -8.78
CA THR A 25 5.31 -1.19 -8.12
C THR A 25 6.34 -2.23 -8.50
N ASP A 26 6.97 -2.06 -9.66
CA ASP A 26 8.10 -2.82 -10.16
C ASP A 26 8.98 -1.91 -11.01
N TRP A 27 10.25 -2.25 -11.10
CA TRP A 27 11.14 -1.57 -12.05
C TRP A 27 10.79 -2.02 -13.47
N PRO A 28 10.69 -1.09 -14.44
CA PRO A 28 10.48 -1.44 -15.83
C PRO A 28 11.60 -2.36 -16.33
N VAL A 29 11.24 -3.29 -17.21
CA VAL A 29 12.17 -4.24 -17.82
C VAL A 29 13.01 -3.56 -18.92
N GLU A 30 12.55 -2.43 -19.44
CA GLU A 30 13.29 -1.59 -20.38
C GLU A 30 14.61 -1.03 -19.79
N PRO A 31 15.59 -0.68 -20.65
CA PRO A 31 16.82 -0.05 -20.20
C PRO A 31 16.51 1.19 -19.36
N ARG A 32 17.06 1.21 -18.15
CA ARG A 32 16.82 2.23 -17.12
C ARG A 32 17.04 3.62 -17.70
N GLU A 33 15.97 4.36 -17.91
CA GLU A 33 16.08 5.80 -18.05
C GLU A 33 16.61 6.38 -16.73
N ARG A 34 17.45 7.41 -16.87
CA ARG A 34 18.10 8.05 -15.73
C ARG A 34 17.00 8.69 -14.89
N LEU A 35 16.90 8.33 -13.61
CA LEU A 35 15.93 8.95 -12.71
C LEU A 35 16.24 10.45 -12.62
N ASP A 36 15.24 11.28 -12.92
CA ASP A 36 15.35 12.74 -12.80
C ASP A 36 15.10 13.23 -11.36
N GLY A 37 14.62 12.35 -10.48
CA GLY A 37 14.30 12.66 -9.09
C GLY A 37 14.16 11.43 -8.20
N PRO A 38 13.78 11.60 -6.92
CA PRO A 38 13.56 10.50 -6.00
C PRO A 38 12.30 9.71 -6.37
N VAL A 39 12.39 8.39 -6.32
CA VAL A 39 11.32 7.45 -6.66
C VAL A 39 11.04 6.51 -5.49
N ALA A 40 9.75 6.37 -5.14
CA ALA A 40 9.26 5.40 -4.18
C ALA A 40 8.85 4.09 -4.87
N VAL A 41 9.45 2.98 -4.46
CA VAL A 41 9.09 1.64 -4.95
C VAL A 41 8.20 0.96 -3.91
N VAL A 42 7.01 0.55 -4.35
CA VAL A 42 5.99 -0.08 -3.52
C VAL A 42 6.05 -1.59 -3.67
N SER A 43 6.39 -2.26 -2.58
CA SER A 43 6.43 -3.72 -2.51
C SER A 43 5.40 -4.23 -1.50
N LEU A 44 4.90 -5.45 -1.72
CA LEU A 44 4.10 -6.16 -0.71
C LEU A 44 5.01 -7.18 -0.04
N ARG A 45 5.43 -6.89 1.19
CA ARG A 45 6.38 -7.71 1.95
C ARG A 45 5.70 -8.86 2.69
N ARG A 46 4.43 -8.66 3.09
CA ARG A 46 3.66 -9.67 3.83
C ARG A 46 2.17 -9.56 3.55
N CYS A 47 1.53 -10.72 3.43
CA CYS A 47 0.08 -10.86 3.45
C CYS A 47 -0.26 -11.98 4.43
N GLN A 48 -0.94 -11.66 5.53
CA GLN A 48 -1.35 -12.61 6.54
C GLN A 48 -2.87 -12.54 6.71
N ALA A 49 -3.55 -13.61 6.35
CA ALA A 49 -4.93 -13.82 6.79
C ALA A 49 -4.91 -14.27 8.26
N GLY A 50 -5.83 -13.75 9.08
CA GLY A 50 -6.04 -14.25 10.43
C GLY A 50 -6.46 -15.73 10.42
N PRO A 51 -6.24 -16.49 11.52
CA PRO A 51 -6.70 -17.86 11.65
C PRO A 51 -8.19 -18.01 11.30
N ALA A 52 -8.57 -19.06 10.56
CA ALA A 52 -9.96 -19.38 10.22
C ALA A 52 -10.72 -20.06 11.38
N GLY A 53 -10.47 -19.63 12.62
CA GLY A 53 -11.18 -20.12 13.81
C GLY A 53 -12.33 -19.19 14.17
N PHE A 54 -13.37 -19.74 14.79
CA PHE A 54 -14.59 -19.08 15.33
C PHE A 54 -14.38 -17.80 16.18
N GLN A 55 -13.12 -17.36 16.39
CA GLN A 55 -12.72 -16.18 17.17
C GLN A 55 -12.26 -14.99 16.31
N HIS A 56 -12.17 -15.15 14.98
CA HIS A 56 -11.91 -14.05 14.01
C HIS A 56 -13.15 -13.59 13.26
N TYR A 57 -14.31 -13.93 13.82
CA TYR A 57 -15.62 -13.53 13.37
C TYR A 57 -15.89 -12.07 13.77
N LEU A 58 -16.06 -11.18 12.79
CA LEU A 58 -16.19 -9.72 13.00
C LEU A 58 -17.61 -9.28 13.39
N GLY A 59 -18.35 -10.19 14.04
CA GLY A 59 -19.66 -9.93 14.64
C GLY A 59 -20.85 -10.17 13.70
N GLU A 60 -21.97 -10.53 14.32
CA GLU A 60 -23.30 -10.51 13.71
C GLU A 60 -23.90 -9.10 13.89
N ARG A 61 -24.51 -8.55 12.84
CA ARG A 61 -25.43 -7.42 12.99
C ARG A 61 -26.84 -7.98 12.91
N TYR A 62 -27.68 -7.60 13.88
CA TYR A 62 -29.10 -7.88 13.75
C TYR A 62 -29.69 -7.01 12.64
N ASP A 63 -30.10 -7.64 11.56
CA ASP A 63 -30.78 -6.98 10.46
C ASP A 63 -32.26 -6.83 10.81
N ARG A 64 -32.67 -5.61 11.17
CA ARG A 64 -34.06 -5.33 11.57
C ARG A 64 -35.07 -5.48 10.43
N GLU A 65 -34.64 -5.40 9.17
CA GLU A 65 -35.55 -5.56 8.04
C GLU A 65 -35.82 -7.03 7.72
N ARG A 66 -34.83 -7.89 7.96
CA ARG A 66 -34.92 -9.35 7.73
C ARG A 66 -35.14 -10.17 8.98
N GLU A 67 -35.23 -9.52 10.14
CA GLU A 67 -35.38 -10.11 11.48
C GLU A 67 -34.39 -11.27 11.75
N GLN A 68 -33.17 -11.13 11.25
CA GLN A 68 -32.15 -12.18 11.35
C GLN A 68 -30.78 -11.61 11.65
N TRP A 69 -29.96 -12.40 12.32
CA TRP A 69 -28.54 -12.10 12.49
C TRP A 69 -27.82 -12.34 11.16
N VAL A 70 -27.07 -11.33 10.68
CA VAL A 70 -26.27 -11.44 9.45
C VAL A 70 -24.79 -11.29 9.78
N GLU A 71 -23.96 -12.16 9.19
CA GLU A 71 -22.50 -12.06 9.27
C GLU A 71 -22.04 -10.82 8.51
N VAL A 72 -21.32 -9.91 9.17
CA VAL A 72 -20.94 -8.63 8.55
C VAL A 72 -19.58 -8.69 7.88
N TYR A 73 -18.60 -9.39 8.48
CA TYR A 73 -17.28 -9.57 7.87
C TYR A 73 -16.69 -10.93 8.24
N GLY A 74 -16.33 -11.72 7.23
CA GLY A 74 -15.89 -13.11 7.41
C GLY A 74 -14.39 -13.32 7.62
N GLN A 75 -13.52 -12.34 7.30
CA GLN A 75 -12.07 -12.54 7.41
C GLN A 75 -11.27 -11.23 7.53
N LYS A 76 -10.35 -11.17 8.49
CA LYS A 76 -9.34 -10.10 8.60
C LYS A 76 -8.07 -10.48 7.85
N VAL A 77 -7.57 -9.57 7.02
CA VAL A 77 -6.26 -9.69 6.36
C VAL A 77 -5.38 -8.54 6.81
N GLN A 78 -4.16 -8.86 7.22
CA GLN A 78 -3.11 -7.89 7.51
C GLN A 78 -2.11 -7.88 6.34
N LEU A 79 -1.92 -6.70 5.76
CA LEU A 79 -0.98 -6.45 4.68
C LEU A 79 0.17 -5.60 5.22
N THR A 80 1.40 -5.93 4.83
CA THR A 80 2.58 -5.12 5.13
C THR A 80 3.21 -4.69 3.83
N PHE A 81 3.13 -3.40 3.54
CA PHE A 81 3.79 -2.77 2.40
C PHE A 81 5.20 -2.35 2.79
N GLY A 82 6.14 -2.52 1.86
CA GLY A 82 7.47 -1.92 1.93
C GLY A 82 7.56 -0.76 0.95
N LEU A 83 8.12 0.36 1.41
CA LEU A 83 8.36 1.55 0.60
C LEU A 83 9.85 1.80 0.57
N ASP A 84 10.46 1.63 -0.60
CA ASP A 84 11.90 1.82 -0.82
C ASP A 84 12.12 3.11 -1.64
N LEU A 85 12.87 4.08 -1.10
CA LEU A 85 13.18 5.33 -1.80
C LEU A 85 14.55 5.24 -2.48
N TYR A 86 14.57 5.56 -3.77
CA TYR A 86 15.78 5.63 -4.58
C TYR A 86 15.92 7.02 -5.17
N ALA A 87 17.13 7.58 -5.16
CA ALA A 87 17.43 8.84 -5.83
C ALA A 87 18.73 8.68 -6.62
N PRO A 88 18.89 9.45 -7.72
CA PRO A 88 20.16 9.50 -8.42
C PRO A 88 21.23 10.10 -7.50
N PRO A 89 22.50 9.66 -7.60
CA PRO A 89 23.58 10.12 -6.70
C PRO A 89 23.89 11.62 -6.83
N GLN A 90 23.39 12.28 -7.89
CA GLN A 90 23.51 13.73 -8.08
C GLN A 90 22.52 14.53 -7.23
N LEU A 91 21.39 13.92 -6.84
CA LEU A 91 20.46 14.48 -5.87
C LEU A 91 21.05 14.22 -4.48
N GLY A 92 21.65 15.26 -3.89
CA GLY A 92 22.20 15.18 -2.53
C GLY A 92 21.14 14.83 -1.47
N GLU A 93 21.60 14.66 -0.24
CA GLU A 93 20.79 14.21 0.91
C GLU A 93 19.50 15.03 1.12
N ALA A 94 19.54 16.34 0.87
CA ALA A 94 18.39 17.23 1.02
C ALA A 94 17.18 16.81 0.16
N ALA A 95 17.42 16.32 -1.07
CA ALA A 95 16.35 15.91 -1.95
C ALA A 95 15.77 14.54 -1.55
N MET A 96 16.61 13.66 -0.98
CA MET A 96 16.14 12.40 -0.38
C MET A 96 15.30 12.67 0.89
N GLN A 97 15.74 13.60 1.73
CA GLN A 97 15.00 13.99 2.94
C GLN A 97 13.63 14.57 2.59
N ALA A 98 13.55 15.46 1.60
CA ALA A 98 12.28 16.02 1.15
C ALA A 98 11.30 14.94 0.64
N ALA A 99 11.81 13.95 -0.11
CA ALA A 99 10.99 12.83 -0.56
C ALA A 99 10.52 11.94 0.60
N LEU A 100 11.37 11.71 1.60
CA LEU A 100 11.00 10.99 2.81
C LEU A 100 9.92 11.72 3.62
N ASP A 101 10.07 13.04 3.79
CA ASP A 101 9.11 13.88 4.51
C ASP A 101 7.74 13.87 3.80
N GLN A 102 7.74 13.95 2.47
CA GLN A 102 6.52 13.88 1.66
C GLN A 102 5.86 12.50 1.75
N LEU A 103 6.65 11.43 1.73
CA LEU A 103 6.17 10.06 1.89
C LEU A 103 5.58 9.83 3.29
N ALA A 104 6.23 10.34 4.33
CA ALA A 104 5.73 10.28 5.70
C ALA A 104 4.43 11.07 5.86
N GLY A 105 4.36 12.27 5.26
CA GLY A 105 3.15 13.10 5.22
C GLY A 105 1.98 12.39 4.54
N ALA A 106 2.21 11.78 3.37
CA ALA A 106 1.21 10.99 2.65
C ALA A 106 0.67 9.83 3.49
N CYS A 107 1.53 9.14 4.24
CA CYS A 107 1.13 8.05 5.12
C CYS A 107 0.39 8.54 6.37
N ALA A 108 0.75 9.69 6.93
CA ALA A 108 0.14 10.24 8.13
C ALA A 108 -1.23 10.90 7.88
N GLY A 109 -1.46 11.44 6.67
CA GLY A 109 -2.72 12.08 6.27
C GLY A 109 -3.79 11.12 5.74
N ALA A 110 -3.50 9.83 5.59
CA ALA A 110 -4.42 8.82 5.06
C ALA A 110 -5.39 8.23 6.12
N GLY A 111 -5.54 8.92 7.27
CA GLY A 111 -6.35 8.50 8.43
C GLY A 111 -7.75 9.07 8.46
#